data_AF-A0A537IVP1-F1
#
_entry.id   AF-A0A537IVP1-F1
#
_cell.length_a   1.000
_cell.length_b   1.000
_cell.length_c   1.000
_cell.angle_alpha   90.00
_cell.angle_beta   90.00
_cell.angle_gamma   90.00
#
_symmetry.space_group_name_H-M   'P 1'
#
loop_
_entity.id
_entity.type
_entity.pdbx_description
1 polymer ?
#
loop_
_entity_poly.entity_id
_entity_poly.type
_entity_poly.pdbx_seq_one_letter_code
_entity_poly.pdbx_strand_id
1 'polypeptide(L)'
;MTFLEALYGSQYYEIHQKGRDGNKGRHNGNLFLSAMVILLLVAVFLLAISVIPWFAQGATQVNNSTFGNSGKYAGRMLAIPIFAVVYILVAISVGNEANFKKHVEAFMEYPDEVKRKANARLLVPFCALLTLVFVLAVW
;
A
#
# COMPACT_ATOMS: atom_id res chain seq x y z
N MET A 1 -18.01 -6.60 -6.00
CA MET A 1 -16.78 -5.86 -6.30
C MET A 1 -15.74 -6.17 -5.25
N THR A 2 -14.65 -6.81 -5.66
CA THR A 2 -13.50 -7.10 -4.81
C THR A 2 -12.63 -5.87 -4.58
N PHE A 3 -11.68 -5.94 -3.64
CA PHE A 3 -10.73 -4.83 -3.40
C PHE A 3 -9.89 -4.52 -4.64
N LEU A 4 -9.39 -5.54 -5.34
CA LEU A 4 -8.57 -5.36 -6.54
C LEU A 4 -9.37 -4.83 -7.74
N GLU A 5 -10.64 -5.24 -7.89
CA GLU A 5 -11.56 -4.62 -8.86
C GLU A 5 -11.79 -3.15 -8.55
N ALA A 6 -12.06 -2.81 -7.28
CA ALA A 6 -12.21 -1.43 -6.87
C ALA A 6 -10.93 -0.63 -7.14
N LEU A 7 -9.76 -1.22 -6.86
CA LEU A 7 -8.46 -0.58 -6.98
C LEU A 7 -8.13 -0.31 -8.44
N TYR A 8 -7.99 -1.35 -9.25
CA TYR A 8 -7.56 -1.18 -10.63
C TYR A 8 -8.65 -0.56 -11.49
N GLY A 9 -9.91 -0.92 -11.23
CA GLY A 9 -11.05 -0.38 -11.93
C GLY A 9 -11.26 1.11 -11.71
N SER A 10 -11.17 1.61 -10.46
CA SER A 10 -11.36 3.04 -10.21
C SER A 10 -10.21 3.88 -10.79
N GLN A 11 -8.96 3.40 -10.70
CA GLN A 11 -7.81 4.07 -11.28
C GLN A 11 -7.88 4.12 -12.81
N TYR A 12 -8.28 3.01 -13.45
CA TYR A 12 -8.50 2.99 -14.90
C TYR A 12 -9.62 3.95 -15.30
N TYR A 13 -10.78 3.85 -14.65
CA TYR A 13 -11.97 4.65 -14.97
C TYR A 13 -11.70 6.15 -14.87
N GLU A 14 -11.01 6.61 -13.81
CA GLU A 14 -10.68 8.02 -13.64
C GLU A 14 -9.71 8.54 -14.73
N ILE A 15 -8.72 7.74 -15.10
CA ILE A 15 -7.73 8.12 -16.11
C ILE A 15 -8.34 8.09 -17.52
N HIS A 16 -9.18 7.09 -17.78
CA HIS A 16 -9.87 6.93 -19.05
C HIS A 16 -10.89 8.05 -19.28
N GLN A 17 -11.65 8.45 -18.26
CA GLN A 17 -12.55 9.62 -18.34
C GLN A 17 -11.82 10.92 -18.67
N LYS A 18 -10.54 11.04 -18.27
CA LYS A 18 -9.68 12.20 -18.58
C LYS A 18 -9.05 12.11 -19.98
N GLY A 19 -9.44 11.13 -20.81
CA GLY A 19 -8.91 10.93 -22.17
C GLY A 19 -7.45 10.48 -22.22
N ARG A 20 -6.92 9.94 -21.11
CA ARG A 20 -5.53 9.49 -21.00
C ARG A 20 -5.42 7.97 -21.16
N ASP A 21 -4.21 7.50 -21.42
CA ASP A 21 -3.89 6.07 -21.48
C ASP A 21 -4.23 5.36 -20.16
N GLY A 22 -5.24 4.50 -20.19
CA GLY A 22 -5.71 3.73 -19.04
C GLY A 22 -4.67 2.78 -18.45
N ASN A 23 -3.60 2.44 -19.19
CA ASN A 23 -2.47 1.68 -18.65
C ASN A 23 -1.73 2.44 -17.54
N LYS A 24 -1.83 3.77 -17.50
CA LYS A 24 -1.32 4.56 -16.36
C LYS A 24 -2.08 4.25 -15.07
N GLY A 25 -3.32 3.75 -15.16
CA GLY A 25 -4.10 3.29 -14.01
C GLY A 25 -3.49 2.07 -13.34
N ARG A 26 -2.84 1.19 -14.12
CA ARG A 26 -2.11 0.04 -13.56
C ARG A 26 -0.94 0.48 -12.69
N HIS A 27 -0.18 1.47 -13.14
CA HIS A 27 0.94 2.02 -12.37
C HIS A 27 0.47 2.63 -11.05
N ASN A 28 -0.57 3.47 -11.08
CA ASN A 28 -1.15 4.08 -9.89
C ASN A 28 -1.72 3.04 -8.92
N GLY A 29 -2.45 2.04 -9.43
CA GLY A 29 -2.97 0.94 -8.63
C GLY A 29 -1.85 0.14 -7.96
N ASN A 30 -0.77 -0.17 -8.68
CA ASN A 30 0.38 -0.89 -8.12
C ASN A 30 1.11 -0.06 -7.06
N LEU A 31 1.29 1.24 -7.28
CA LEU A 31 1.87 2.14 -6.28
C LEU A 31 1.03 2.15 -4.99
N PHE A 32 -0.29 2.29 -5.13
CA PHE A 32 -1.20 2.30 -3.97
C PHE A 32 -1.18 0.97 -3.22
N LEU A 33 -1.26 -0.15 -3.94
CA LEU A 33 -1.20 -1.48 -3.33
C LEU A 33 0.15 -1.71 -2.63
N SER A 34 1.25 -1.25 -3.22
CA SER A 34 2.58 -1.33 -2.61
C SER A 34 2.65 -0.53 -1.32
N ALA A 35 2.11 0.70 -1.32
CA ALA A 35 2.02 1.52 -0.12
C ALA A 35 1.18 0.83 0.97
N MET A 36 0.06 0.20 0.62
CA MET A 36 -0.73 -0.59 1.58
C MET A 36 0.02 -1.78 2.14
N VAL A 37 0.73 -2.54 1.31
CA VAL A 37 1.54 -3.67 1.76
C VAL A 37 2.63 -3.20 2.74
N ILE A 38 3.30 -2.09 2.44
CA ILE A 38 4.32 -1.53 3.33
C ILE A 38 3.71 -1.07 4.65
N LEU A 39 2.57 -0.36 4.62
CA LEU A 39 1.87 0.02 5.84
C LEU A 39 1.48 -1.21 6.67
N LEU A 40 1.07 -2.30 6.04
CA LEU A 40 0.74 -3.54 6.72
C LEU A 40 1.98 -4.17 7.36
N LEU A 41 3.10 -4.23 6.64
CA LEU A 41 4.37 -4.74 7.18
C LEU A 41 4.84 -3.91 8.38
N VAL A 42 4.72 -2.58 8.30
CA VAL A 42 5.04 -1.68 9.41
C VAL A 42 4.10 -1.92 10.59
N ALA A 43 2.79 -2.04 10.37
CA ALA A 43 1.84 -2.32 11.43
C ALA A 43 2.13 -3.65 12.13
N VAL A 44 2.41 -4.70 11.38
CA VAL A 44 2.77 -6.02 11.93
C VAL A 44 4.08 -5.95 12.71
N PHE A 45 5.07 -5.22 12.20
CA PHE A 45 6.35 -5.01 12.90
C PHE A 45 6.14 -4.27 14.23
N LEU A 46 5.38 -3.18 14.24
CA LEU A 46 5.07 -2.42 15.45
C LEU A 46 4.25 -3.25 16.46
N LEU A 47 3.35 -4.09 15.98
CA LEU A 47 2.59 -5.00 16.83
C LEU A 47 3.48 -6.11 17.41
N ALA A 48 4.44 -6.61 16.64
CA ALA A 48 5.40 -7.61 17.12
C ALA A 48 6.29 -7.06 18.24
N ILE A 49 6.79 -5.83 18.12
CA ILE A 49 7.59 -5.20 19.19
C ILE A 49 6.76 -4.89 20.44
N SER A 50 5.46 -4.60 20.30
CA SER A 50 4.61 -4.23 21.44
C SER A 50 4.15 -5.45 22.25
N VAL A 51 4.00 -6.61 21.61
CA VAL A 51 3.51 -7.84 22.26
C VAL A 51 4.65 -8.78 22.66
N ILE A 52 5.80 -8.76 21.97
CA ILE A 52 6.90 -9.71 22.19
C ILE A 52 8.10 -9.01 22.87
N PRO A 53 8.35 -9.23 24.18
CA PRO A 53 9.39 -8.52 24.93
C PRO A 53 10.81 -8.66 24.38
N TRP A 54 11.11 -9.80 23.75
CA TRP A 54 12.43 -10.05 23.14
C TRP A 54 12.68 -9.18 21.89
N PHE A 55 11.63 -8.89 21.10
CA PHE A 55 11.73 -7.99 19.96
C PHE A 55 11.96 -6.54 20.39
N ALA A 56 11.34 -6.11 21.49
CA ALA A 56 11.52 -4.76 22.03
C ALA A 56 12.98 -4.48 22.42
N GLN A 57 13.68 -5.47 23.02
CA GLN A 57 15.09 -5.36 23.39
C GLN A 57 16.03 -5.27 22.17
N GLY A 58 15.74 -6.03 21.11
CA GLY A 58 16.50 -5.96 19.85
C GLY A 58 16.32 -4.62 19.13
N ALA A 59 15.09 -4.10 19.09
CA ALA A 59 14.79 -2.81 18.46
C ALA A 59 15.44 -1.63 19.19
N THR A 60 15.46 -1.64 20.53
CA THR A 60 16.10 -0.58 21.33
C THR A 60 17.62 -0.56 21.19
N GLN A 61 18.29 -1.70 21.02
CA GLN A 61 19.74 -1.75 20.73
C GLN A 61 20.09 -1.17 19.36
N VAL A 62 19.27 -1.41 18.33
CA VAL A 62 19.47 -0.83 16.99
C VAL A 62 19.22 0.68 17.02
N ASN A 63 18.23 1.14 17.77
CA ASN A 63 17.92 2.57 17.92
C ASN A 63 19.07 3.32 18.62
N ASN A 64 19.62 2.76 19.70
CA ASN A 64 20.69 3.41 20.48
C ASN A 64 22.06 3.41 19.78
N SER A 65 22.31 2.48 18.86
CA SER A 65 23.61 2.37 18.16
C SER A 65 23.66 3.06 16.80
N THR A 66 22.51 3.28 16.14
CA THR A 66 22.47 3.73 14.73
C THR A 66 21.61 4.98 14.50
N PHE A 67 20.68 5.30 15.41
CA PHE A 67 19.66 6.36 15.23
C PHE A 67 19.92 7.62 16.09
N GLY A 68 21.16 8.12 16.10
CA GLY A 68 21.44 9.53 16.49
C GLY A 68 20.84 10.54 15.51
N ASN A 69 21.29 11.81 15.52
CA ASN A 69 20.81 12.95 14.69
C ASN A 69 20.79 12.70 13.13
N SER A 70 21.21 11.51 12.68
CA SER A 70 21.20 10.97 11.32
C SER A 70 20.06 9.97 11.02
N GLY A 71 19.20 9.62 12.00
CA GLY A 71 18.16 8.59 11.85
C GLY A 71 17.20 8.81 10.67
N LYS A 72 16.96 10.08 10.29
CA LYS A 72 16.16 10.44 9.11
C LYS A 72 16.82 10.02 7.78
N TYR A 73 18.15 10.08 7.70
CA TYR A 73 18.90 9.65 6.50
C TYR A 73 19.02 8.13 6.45
N ALA A 74 19.33 7.48 7.58
CA ALA A 74 19.38 6.02 7.67
C ALA A 74 18.02 5.38 7.31
N GLY A 75 16.93 5.91 7.86
CA GLY A 75 15.57 5.47 7.54
C GLY A 75 15.22 5.63 6.05
N ARG A 76 15.64 6.73 5.41
CA ARG A 76 15.42 6.95 3.97
C ARG A 76 16.22 5.97 3.11
N MET A 77 17.48 5.69 3.46
CA MET A 77 18.31 4.73 2.70
C MET A 77 17.77 3.31 2.76
N LEU A 78 17.11 2.91 3.85
CA LEU A 78 16.49 1.59 3.97
C LEU A 78 15.09 1.53 3.36
N ALA A 79 14.30 2.61 3.49
CA ALA A 79 12.93 2.63 2.99
C ALA A 79 12.85 2.56 1.46
N ILE A 80 13.77 3.21 0.73
CA ILE A 80 13.73 3.24 -0.74
C ILE A 80 13.92 1.84 -1.35
N PRO A 81 14.97 1.05 -1.00
CA PRO A 81 15.12 -0.31 -1.49
C PRO A 81 13.95 -1.21 -1.12
N ILE A 82 13.46 -1.14 0.12
CA ILE A 82 12.32 -1.94 0.57
C ILE A 82 11.07 -1.60 -0.27
N PHE A 83 10.80 -0.31 -0.46
CA PHE A 83 9.69 0.13 -1.29
C PHE A 83 9.83 -0.37 -2.73
N ALA A 84 11.02 -0.26 -3.33
CA ALA A 84 11.28 -0.72 -4.69
C ALA A 84 11.06 -2.23 -4.82
N VAL A 85 11.54 -3.04 -3.86
CA VAL A 85 11.34 -4.48 -3.84
C VAL A 85 9.86 -4.83 -3.74
N VAL A 86 9.13 -4.24 -2.79
CA VAL A 86 7.69 -4.48 -2.63
C VAL A 86 6.93 -4.08 -3.88
N TYR A 87 7.26 -2.94 -4.48
CA TYR A 87 6.63 -2.49 -5.71
C TYR A 87 6.86 -3.45 -6.87
N ILE A 88 8.10 -3.94 -7.06
CA ILE A 88 8.41 -4.93 -8.08
C ILE A 88 7.62 -6.21 -7.84
N LEU A 89 7.59 -6.72 -6.60
CA LEU A 89 6.84 -7.91 -6.24
C LEU A 89 5.34 -7.76 -6.55
N VAL A 90 4.75 -6.60 -6.21
CA VAL A 90 3.36 -6.30 -6.57
C VAL A 90 3.18 -6.25 -8.09
N ALA A 91 4.08 -5.56 -8.81
CA ALA A 91 3.97 -5.37 -10.25
C ALA A 91 4.09 -6.66 -11.06
N ILE A 92 4.90 -7.62 -10.61
CA ILE A 92 5.04 -8.93 -11.28
C ILE A 92 3.95 -9.92 -10.89
N SER A 93 3.40 -9.82 -9.67
CA SER A 93 2.41 -10.76 -9.15
C SER A 93 0.98 -10.28 -9.44
N VAL A 94 0.35 -9.60 -8.48
CA VAL A 94 -1.05 -9.18 -8.51
C VAL A 94 -1.27 -8.06 -9.54
N GLY A 95 -0.28 -7.20 -9.73
CA GLY A 95 -0.33 -6.00 -10.57
C GLY A 95 0.17 -6.16 -11.99
N ASN A 96 0.29 -7.40 -12.47
CA ASN A 96 0.64 -7.68 -13.86
C ASN A 96 -0.48 -7.24 -14.81
N GLU A 97 -0.18 -7.13 -16.10
CA GLU A 97 -1.12 -6.59 -17.09
C GLU A 97 -2.37 -7.47 -17.26
N ALA A 98 -2.23 -8.80 -17.23
CA ALA A 98 -3.35 -9.72 -17.39
C ALA A 98 -4.35 -9.61 -16.23
N ASN A 99 -3.85 -9.57 -14.99
CA ASN A 99 -4.67 -9.37 -13.79
C ASN A 99 -5.30 -7.98 -13.79
N PHE A 100 -4.56 -6.95 -14.18
CA PHE A 100 -5.09 -5.60 -14.31
C PHE A 100 -6.28 -5.56 -15.27
N LYS A 101 -6.14 -6.08 -16.49
CA LYS A 101 -7.21 -6.12 -17.50
C LYS A 101 -8.43 -6.89 -16.99
N LYS A 102 -8.21 -8.07 -16.40
CA LYS A 102 -9.27 -8.88 -15.79
C LYS A 102 -10.07 -8.11 -14.73
N HIS A 103 -9.40 -7.39 -13.84
CA HIS A 103 -10.05 -6.62 -12.78
C HIS A 103 -10.75 -5.36 -13.31
N VAL A 104 -10.20 -4.73 -14.35
CA VAL A 104 -10.82 -3.57 -15.01
C VAL A 104 -12.07 -3.99 -15.76
N GLU A 105 -12.03 -5.08 -16.53
CA GLU A 105 -13.20 -5.60 -17.26
C GLU A 105 -14.35 -5.91 -16.30
N ALA A 106 -14.08 -6.68 -15.23
CA ALA A 106 -15.07 -6.95 -14.19
C ALA A 106 -15.57 -5.68 -13.51
N PHE A 107 -14.72 -4.65 -13.35
CA PHE A 107 -15.14 -3.36 -12.80
C PHE A 107 -16.11 -2.62 -13.73
N MET A 108 -15.87 -2.67 -15.04
CA MET A 108 -16.66 -1.95 -16.05
C MET A 108 -18.07 -2.51 -16.20
N GLU A 109 -18.30 -3.77 -15.85
CA GLU A 109 -19.63 -4.40 -15.81
C GLU A 109 -20.53 -3.90 -14.67
N TYR A 110 -19.97 -3.28 -13.62
CA TYR A 110 -20.79 -2.77 -12.52
C TYR A 110 -21.59 -1.50 -12.91
N PRO A 111 -22.76 -1.27 -12.30
CA PRO A 111 -23.49 -0.01 -12.43
C PRO A 111 -22.70 1.20 -11.94
N ASP A 112 -22.92 2.37 -12.53
CA ASP A 112 -22.19 3.61 -12.19
C ASP A 112 -22.35 4.01 -10.72
N GLU A 113 -23.51 3.72 -10.10
CA GLU A 113 -23.72 3.94 -8.67
C GLU A 113 -22.73 3.17 -7.79
N VAL A 114 -22.37 1.95 -8.22
CA VAL A 114 -21.42 1.09 -7.51
C VAL A 114 -19.99 1.56 -7.78
N LYS A 115 -19.69 1.96 -9.02
CA LYS A 115 -18.38 2.51 -9.42
C LYS A 115 -18.02 3.77 -8.62
N ARG A 116 -18.99 4.66 -8.35
CA ARG A 116 -18.79 5.85 -7.52
C ARG A 116 -18.40 5.53 -6.07
N LYS A 117 -18.79 4.36 -5.55
CA LYS A 117 -18.42 3.91 -4.19
C LYS A 117 -17.06 3.19 -4.14
N ALA A 118 -16.42 2.95 -5.28
CA ALA A 118 -15.16 2.21 -5.34
C ALA A 118 -14.04 2.90 -4.56
N ASN A 119 -13.89 4.23 -4.69
CA ASN A 119 -12.86 4.98 -3.96
C ASN A 119 -13.02 4.89 -2.45
N ALA A 120 -14.25 4.91 -1.93
CA ALA A 120 -14.49 4.72 -0.49
C ALA A 120 -14.05 3.32 -0.02
N ARG A 121 -14.30 2.27 -0.82
CA ARG A 121 -13.83 0.90 -0.53
C ARG A 121 -12.31 0.75 -0.51
N LEU A 122 -11.58 1.67 -1.14
CA LEU A 122 -10.10 1.72 -1.09
C LEU A 122 -9.59 2.56 0.08
N LEU A 123 -10.18 3.74 0.28
CA LEU A 123 -9.73 4.70 1.28
C LEU A 123 -10.02 4.25 2.69
N VAL A 124 -11.16 3.61 2.95
CA VAL A 124 -11.52 3.13 4.31
C VAL A 124 -10.47 2.16 4.89
N PRO A 125 -10.10 1.05 4.21
CA PRO A 125 -9.08 0.15 4.76
C PRO A 125 -7.70 0.80 4.81
N PHE A 126 -7.36 1.67 3.85
CA PHE A 126 -6.09 2.42 3.88
C PHE A 126 -6.01 3.34 5.10
N CYS A 127 -7.05 4.15 5.35
CA CYS A 127 -7.10 5.06 6.49
C CYS A 127 -7.15 4.30 7.81
N ALA A 128 -7.91 3.20 7.90
CA ALA A 128 -7.94 2.38 9.11
C ALA A 128 -6.56 1.80 9.44
N LEU A 129 -5.85 1.29 8.43
CA LEU A 129 -4.49 0.78 8.59
C LEU A 129 -3.49 1.88 8.96
N LEU A 130 -3.61 3.05 8.32
CA LEU A 130 -2.78 4.22 8.64
C LEU A 130 -2.99 4.68 10.08
N THR A 131 -4.24 4.78 10.54
CA THR A 131 -4.58 5.09 11.93
C THR A 131 -4.01 4.06 12.89
N LEU A 132 -4.11 2.77 12.56
CA LEU A 132 -3.50 1.71 13.37
C LEU A 132 -1.99 1.89 13.50
N VAL A 133 -1.29 2.18 12.40
CA VAL A 133 0.16 2.46 12.44
C VAL A 133 0.47 3.65 13.33
N PHE A 134 -0.29 4.75 13.24
CA PHE A 134 -0.08 5.91 14.09
C PHE A 134 -0.31 5.60 15.57
N VAL A 135 -1.36 4.85 15.92
CA VAL A 135 -1.63 4.43 17.30
C VAL A 135 -0.48 3.58 17.82
N LEU A 136 -0.05 2.56 17.06
CA LEU A 136 1.05 1.67 17.44
C LEU A 136 2.42 2.36 17.48
N ALA A 137 2.61 3.47 16.76
CA ALA A 137 3.88 4.20 16.75
C ALA A 137 4.01 5.18 17.92
N VAL A 138 2.89 5.61 18.51
CA VAL A 138 2.85 6.53 19.65
C VAL A 138 2.83 5.78 21.00
N TRP A 139 2.28 4.57 21.01
CA TRP A 139 2.11 3.72 22.19
C TRP A 139 3.30 2.78 22.38
#